data_AF-A0A938XD17-F1
#
_entry.id   AF-A0A938XD17-F1
#
_cell.length_a   1.000
_cell.length_b   1.000
_cell.length_c   1.000
_cell.angle_alpha   90.00
_cell.angle_beta   90.00
_cell.angle_gamma   90.00
#
_symmetry.space_group_name_H-M   'P 1'
#
loop_
_entity.id
_entity.type
_entity.pdbx_description
1 polymer ?
#
loop_
_entity_poly.entity_id
_entity_poly.type
_entity_poly.pdbx_seq_one_letter_code
_entity_poly.pdbx_strand_id
1 'polypeptide(L)'
;MDWNRELDRIVEEAELESMYGQVSEIEPELDFQLKRIAEHYGEGANPYRAGCEETARSLLIRILSDERLKEIHSAKYRVKTAESLIGKCIRKKAELPRLPGEDWDVEKYRPLCGDNYYKVITDLVGIRILIRYPQQWRMVHEWILDVFAPWKQDCVKDWEAAYPEEGAGNFLAEQPRLYVRYGNEISAYLVDGELPFRPTISKEGYCSLHYLVWYEGHYAEIQVRTIFDEAWGECTHDLVYNRHRNSGNRQELERLSVCLAAQTQSAGMLASLMYDMAFPGEDREEPAADGYLAGRIFKGPALQDEERR
;
A
#
# COMPACT_ATOMS: atom_id res chain seq x y z
N MET A 1 1.09 -14.64 -28.94
CA MET A 1 0.33 -13.37 -28.87
C MET A 1 1.28 -12.28 -29.41
N ASP A 2 0.79 -11.28 -30.14
CA ASP A 2 1.65 -10.18 -30.62
C ASP A 2 1.91 -9.22 -29.45
N TRP A 3 3.06 -9.40 -28.77
CA TRP A 3 3.41 -8.66 -27.55
C TRP A 3 3.34 -7.15 -27.75
N ASN A 4 3.77 -6.64 -28.91
CA ASN A 4 3.78 -5.20 -29.17
C ASN A 4 2.36 -4.62 -29.13
N ARG A 5 1.39 -5.31 -29.73
CA ARG A 5 -0.02 -4.88 -29.67
C ARG A 5 -0.60 -4.95 -28.26
N GLU A 6 -0.19 -5.96 -27.50
CA GLU A 6 -0.63 -6.13 -26.12
C GLU A 6 -0.06 -5.01 -25.23
N LEU A 7 1.23 -4.69 -25.38
CA LEU A 7 1.87 -3.61 -24.65
C LEU A 7 1.29 -2.24 -25.03
N ASP A 8 1.07 -1.98 -26.33
CA ASP A 8 0.42 -0.74 -26.80
C ASP A 8 -0.95 -0.57 -26.14
N ARG A 9 -1.76 -1.63 -26.07
CA ARG A 9 -3.05 -1.62 -25.38
C ARG A 9 -2.90 -1.32 -23.90
N ILE A 10 -1.96 -1.97 -23.19
CA ILE A 10 -1.75 -1.74 -21.75
C ILE A 10 -1.34 -0.28 -21.50
N VAL A 11 -0.45 0.27 -22.32
CA VAL A 11 0.05 1.63 -22.20
C VAL A 11 -1.07 2.64 -22.46
N GLU A 12 -1.89 2.42 -23.49
CA GLU A 12 -3.03 3.28 -23.83
C GLU A 12 -4.13 3.22 -22.76
N GLU A 13 -4.53 2.02 -22.34
CA GLU A 13 -5.58 1.83 -21.33
C GLU A 13 -5.20 2.39 -19.95
N ALA A 14 -3.91 2.43 -19.62
CA ALA A 14 -3.40 2.95 -18.36
C ALA A 14 -2.88 4.40 -18.42
N GLU A 15 -3.02 5.08 -19.57
CA GLU A 15 -2.53 6.46 -19.82
C GLU A 15 -1.03 6.62 -19.52
N LEU A 16 -0.22 5.66 -19.94
CA LEU A 16 1.21 5.59 -19.63
C LEU A 16 2.11 6.03 -20.80
N GLU A 17 1.58 6.56 -21.89
CA GLU A 17 2.33 6.85 -23.12
C GLU A 17 3.54 7.74 -22.85
N SER A 18 3.33 8.83 -22.10
CA SER A 18 4.40 9.77 -21.73
C SER A 18 5.45 9.11 -20.82
N MET A 19 5.02 8.31 -19.84
CA MET A 19 5.91 7.63 -18.90
C MET A 19 6.70 6.53 -19.60
N TYR A 20 6.04 5.76 -20.46
CA TYR A 20 6.65 4.70 -21.25
C TYR A 20 7.69 5.26 -22.22
N GLY A 21 7.37 6.34 -22.94
CA GLY A 21 8.32 7.03 -23.82
C GLY A 21 9.57 7.49 -23.07
N GLN A 22 9.38 8.16 -21.92
CA GLN A 22 10.49 8.63 -21.07
C GLN A 22 11.40 7.48 -20.63
N VAL A 23 10.83 6.36 -20.15
CA VAL A 23 11.63 5.24 -19.64
C VAL A 23 12.32 4.51 -20.80
N SER A 24 11.65 4.33 -21.93
CA SER A 24 12.21 3.64 -23.11
C SER A 24 13.43 4.36 -23.70
N GLU A 25 13.49 5.69 -23.60
CA GLU A 25 14.68 6.47 -24.00
C GLU A 25 15.90 6.19 -23.10
N ILE A 26 15.67 5.91 -21.82
CA ILE A 26 16.73 5.69 -20.82
C ILE A 26 17.13 4.21 -20.78
N GLU A 27 16.15 3.31 -20.91
CA GLU A 27 16.31 1.86 -20.87
C GLU A 27 15.80 1.23 -22.19
N PRO A 28 16.66 1.10 -23.21
CA PRO A 28 16.26 0.55 -24.51
C PRO A 28 15.71 -0.88 -24.45
N GLU A 29 16.07 -1.63 -23.42
CA GLU A 29 15.63 -3.02 -23.19
C GLU A 29 14.30 -3.11 -22.42
N LEU A 30 13.63 -1.99 -22.11
CA LEU A 30 12.41 -1.97 -21.30
C LEU A 30 11.34 -2.92 -21.85
N ASP A 31 11.05 -2.86 -23.14
CA ASP A 31 10.05 -3.71 -23.80
C ASP A 31 10.36 -5.21 -23.57
N PHE A 32 11.61 -5.60 -23.80
CA PHE A 32 12.06 -6.97 -23.59
C PHE A 32 11.91 -7.41 -22.13
N GLN A 33 12.25 -6.53 -21.17
CA GLN A 33 12.06 -6.82 -19.75
C GLN A 33 10.59 -6.96 -19.37
N LEU A 34 9.72 -6.06 -19.85
CA LEU A 34 8.28 -6.11 -19.59
C LEU A 34 7.66 -7.39 -20.16
N LYS A 35 8.08 -7.81 -21.36
CA LYS A 35 7.67 -9.08 -21.96
C LYS A 35 8.02 -10.27 -21.08
N ARG A 36 9.27 -10.34 -20.60
CA ARG A 36 9.73 -11.41 -19.70
C ARG A 36 8.93 -11.45 -18.39
N ILE A 37 8.60 -10.28 -17.83
CA ILE A 37 7.75 -10.17 -16.64
C ILE A 37 6.36 -10.75 -16.92
N ALA A 38 5.73 -10.34 -18.03
CA ALA A 38 4.39 -10.80 -18.40
C ALA A 38 4.36 -12.31 -18.63
N GLU A 39 5.34 -12.86 -19.35
CA GLU A 39 5.47 -14.30 -19.61
C GLU A 39 5.67 -15.08 -18.30
N HIS A 40 6.59 -14.67 -17.43
CA HIS A 40 6.82 -15.35 -16.15
C HIS A 40 5.62 -15.26 -15.20
N TYR A 41 4.94 -14.10 -15.16
CA TYR A 41 3.85 -13.85 -14.23
C TYR A 41 2.56 -14.53 -14.66
N GLY A 42 2.19 -14.42 -15.95
CA GLY A 42 0.87 -14.76 -16.45
C GLY A 42 0.79 -15.94 -17.40
N GLU A 43 1.92 -16.35 -18.01
CA GLU A 43 1.94 -17.40 -19.03
C GLU A 43 2.72 -18.64 -18.55
N GLY A 44 2.52 -19.78 -19.22
CA GLY A 44 3.22 -21.04 -18.92
C GLY A 44 2.40 -22.07 -18.13
N ALA A 45 3.04 -23.20 -17.80
CA ALA A 45 2.40 -24.34 -17.13
C ALA A 45 2.19 -24.14 -15.62
N ASN A 46 3.02 -23.31 -14.97
CA ASN A 46 2.90 -22.90 -13.58
C ASN A 46 3.24 -21.41 -13.45
N PRO A 47 2.32 -20.50 -13.85
CA PRO A 47 2.58 -19.07 -13.81
C PRO A 47 2.76 -18.60 -12.36
N TYR A 48 3.69 -17.68 -12.11
CA TYR A 48 3.94 -17.16 -10.76
C TYR A 48 2.66 -16.60 -10.11
N ARG A 49 1.75 -16.03 -10.91
CA ARG A 49 0.43 -15.56 -10.46
C ARG A 49 -0.44 -16.66 -9.84
N ALA A 50 -0.32 -17.92 -10.26
CA ALA A 50 -1.07 -19.02 -9.65
C ALA A 50 -0.61 -19.28 -8.22
N GLY A 51 0.69 -19.22 -7.95
CA GLY A 51 1.26 -19.30 -6.60
C GLY A 51 0.82 -18.13 -5.71
N CYS A 52 0.82 -16.91 -6.27
CA CYS A 52 0.25 -15.73 -5.61
C CYS A 52 -1.23 -15.94 -5.21
N GLU A 53 -2.02 -16.54 -6.10
CA GLU A 53 -3.45 -16.79 -5.89
C GLU A 53 -3.70 -17.85 -4.81
N GLU A 54 -2.90 -18.91 -4.77
CA GLU A 54 -2.94 -19.90 -3.69
C GLU A 54 -2.57 -19.29 -2.35
N THR A 55 -1.47 -18.54 -2.31
CA THR A 55 -1.02 -17.79 -1.12
C THR A 55 -2.09 -16.83 -0.61
N ALA A 56 -2.71 -16.07 -1.51
CA ALA A 56 -3.77 -15.12 -1.18
C ALA A 56 -4.99 -15.81 -0.54
N ARG A 57 -5.40 -16.96 -1.09
CA ARG A 57 -6.51 -17.76 -0.55
C ARG A 57 -6.17 -18.36 0.82
N SER A 58 -4.99 -18.94 0.96
CA SER A 58 -4.50 -19.51 2.22
C SER A 58 -4.48 -18.45 3.32
N LEU A 59 -3.91 -17.27 3.02
CA LEU A 59 -3.87 -16.15 3.96
C LEU A 59 -5.27 -15.62 4.31
N LEU A 60 -6.17 -15.50 3.32
CA LEU A 60 -7.56 -15.11 3.58
C LEU A 60 -8.28 -16.11 4.49
N ILE A 61 -8.13 -17.42 4.24
CA ILE A 61 -8.74 -18.47 5.07
C ILE A 61 -8.19 -18.38 6.50
N ARG A 62 -6.88 -18.18 6.66
CA ARG A 62 -6.24 -18.00 7.96
C ARG A 62 -6.83 -16.82 8.72
N ILE A 63 -7.02 -15.68 8.05
CA ILE A 63 -7.63 -14.47 8.62
C ILE A 63 -9.08 -14.74 9.06
N LEU A 64 -9.90 -15.31 8.17
CA LEU A 64 -11.33 -15.52 8.43
C LEU A 64 -11.60 -16.64 9.46
N SER A 65 -10.64 -17.53 9.69
CA SER A 65 -10.76 -18.65 10.64
C SER A 65 -10.20 -18.32 12.03
N ASP A 66 -9.51 -17.19 12.21
CA ASP A 66 -8.96 -16.81 13.51
C ASP A 66 -10.04 -16.18 14.39
N GLU A 67 -10.26 -16.77 15.56
CA GLU A 67 -11.25 -16.34 16.54
C GLU A 67 -11.04 -14.88 16.98
N ARG A 68 -9.80 -14.40 17.04
CA ARG A 68 -9.47 -13.02 17.42
C ARG A 68 -9.95 -12.01 16.39
N LEU A 69 -10.11 -12.41 15.13
CA LEU A 69 -10.52 -11.53 14.03
C LEU A 69 -12.02 -11.62 13.72
N LYS A 70 -12.83 -12.26 14.56
CA LYS A 70 -14.28 -12.40 14.34
C LYS A 70 -15.04 -11.08 14.22
N GLU A 71 -14.49 -10.00 14.75
CA GLU A 71 -15.14 -8.69 14.74
C GLU A 71 -14.82 -7.81 13.53
N ILE A 72 -13.92 -8.26 12.65
CA ILE A 72 -13.70 -7.60 11.37
C ILE A 72 -15.01 -7.63 10.58
N HIS A 73 -15.28 -6.57 9.83
CA HIS A 73 -16.47 -6.53 8.97
C HIS A 73 -16.35 -7.56 7.84
N SER A 74 -15.22 -7.54 7.13
CA SER A 74 -14.94 -8.49 6.05
C SER A 74 -13.46 -8.49 5.70
N ALA A 75 -13.00 -9.56 5.06
CA ALA A 75 -11.71 -9.59 4.40
C ALA A 75 -11.88 -10.06 2.95
N LYS A 76 -11.08 -9.50 2.04
CA LYS A 76 -11.02 -9.89 0.64
C LYS A 76 -9.56 -9.96 0.21
N TYR A 77 -9.28 -10.74 -0.83
CA TYR A 77 -7.98 -10.69 -1.48
C TYR A 77 -8.11 -10.20 -2.92
N ARG A 78 -7.00 -9.68 -3.44
CA ARG A 78 -6.82 -9.33 -4.85
C ARG A 78 -5.41 -9.76 -5.25
N VAL A 79 -5.30 -10.56 -6.30
CA VAL A 79 -4.03 -10.79 -6.97
C VAL A 79 -3.95 -9.88 -8.18
N LYS A 80 -2.80 -9.22 -8.35
CA LYS A 80 -2.56 -8.28 -9.44
C LYS A 80 -2.71 -9.00 -10.80
N THR A 81 -3.19 -8.30 -11.81
CA THR A 81 -3.21 -8.82 -13.18
C THR A 81 -1.87 -8.53 -13.87
N ALA A 82 -1.57 -9.24 -14.96
CA ALA A 82 -0.33 -9.00 -15.70
C ALA A 82 -0.28 -7.56 -16.22
N GLU A 83 -1.39 -7.05 -16.77
CA GLU A 83 -1.54 -5.69 -17.28
C GLU A 83 -1.30 -4.65 -16.17
N SER A 84 -1.90 -4.86 -14.99
CA SER A 84 -1.72 -3.99 -13.84
C SER A 84 -0.28 -4.01 -13.30
N LEU A 85 0.40 -5.16 -13.40
CA LEU A 85 1.81 -5.31 -13.01
C LEU A 85 2.71 -4.55 -13.99
N ILE A 86 2.55 -4.76 -15.30
CA ILE A 86 3.30 -4.06 -16.34
C ILE A 86 3.14 -2.55 -16.20
N GLY A 87 1.90 -2.07 -16.05
CA GLY A 87 1.66 -0.64 -15.82
C GLY A 87 2.33 -0.12 -14.54
N LYS A 88 2.38 -0.93 -13.47
CA LYS A 88 3.10 -0.55 -12.24
C LYS A 88 4.62 -0.48 -12.47
N CYS A 89 5.21 -1.43 -13.20
CA CYS A 89 6.63 -1.42 -13.54
C CYS A 89 7.01 -0.14 -14.30
N ILE A 90 6.22 0.24 -15.32
CA ILE A 90 6.44 1.47 -16.09
C ILE A 90 6.35 2.71 -15.18
N ARG A 91 5.27 2.85 -14.40
CA ARG A 91 5.09 4.00 -13.49
C ARG A 91 6.26 4.13 -12.51
N LYS A 92 6.66 3.03 -11.88
CA LYS A 92 7.75 3.04 -10.89
C LYS A 92 9.11 3.32 -11.49
N LYS A 93 9.41 2.85 -12.71
CA LYS A 93 10.63 3.23 -13.42
C LYS A 93 10.61 4.70 -13.85
N ALA A 94 9.47 5.23 -14.28
CA ALA A 94 9.33 6.64 -14.67
C ALA A 94 9.46 7.61 -13.48
N GLU A 95 9.08 7.18 -12.26
CA GLU A 95 9.27 7.92 -11.01
C GLU A 95 10.75 7.97 -10.55
N LEU A 96 11.65 7.17 -11.13
CA LEU A 96 13.05 7.14 -10.72
C LEU A 96 13.79 8.45 -11.05
N PRO A 97 14.54 9.01 -10.09
CA PRO A 97 15.49 10.09 -10.39
C PRO A 97 16.56 9.63 -11.38
N ARG A 98 17.03 10.56 -12.23
CA ARG A 98 18.08 10.30 -13.23
C ARG A 98 19.39 9.80 -12.60
N LEU A 99 19.72 10.30 -11.41
CA LEU A 99 20.88 9.87 -10.64
C LEU A 99 20.41 9.12 -9.40
N PRO A 100 21.12 8.07 -8.95
CA PRO A 100 20.79 7.36 -7.72
C PRO A 100 20.72 8.31 -6.51
N GLY A 101 19.61 8.24 -5.77
CA GLY A 101 19.40 8.98 -4.53
C GLY A 101 19.52 8.10 -3.27
N GLU A 102 19.11 8.66 -2.13
CA GLU A 102 19.09 7.97 -0.83
C GLU A 102 17.69 7.45 -0.45
N ASP A 103 16.66 7.80 -1.22
CA ASP A 103 15.28 7.35 -0.97
C ASP A 103 15.07 5.92 -1.47
N TRP A 104 15.29 4.96 -0.58
CA TRP A 104 15.15 3.53 -0.87
C TRP A 104 13.73 3.10 -1.26
N ASP A 105 12.69 3.85 -0.87
CA ASP A 105 11.32 3.53 -1.29
C ASP A 105 11.12 3.71 -2.80
N VAL A 106 11.97 4.54 -3.41
CA VAL A 106 12.02 4.80 -4.86
C VAL A 106 13.16 4.00 -5.51
N GLU A 107 14.36 4.04 -4.94
CA GLU A 107 15.55 3.43 -5.52
C GLU A 107 15.47 1.91 -5.65
N LYS A 108 14.63 1.22 -4.86
CA LYS A 108 14.42 -0.22 -4.99
C LYS A 108 13.90 -0.67 -6.36
N TYR A 109 13.29 0.23 -7.14
CA TYR A 109 12.81 -0.08 -8.49
C TYR A 109 13.87 0.08 -9.58
N ARG A 110 15.04 0.66 -9.30
CA ARG A 110 16.12 0.80 -10.27
C ARG A 110 16.61 -0.53 -10.84
N PRO A 111 16.88 -1.58 -10.03
CA PRO A 111 17.30 -2.88 -10.55
C PRO A 111 16.14 -3.74 -11.10
N LEU A 112 14.89 -3.22 -11.13
CA LEU A 112 13.71 -3.98 -11.55
C LEU A 112 13.85 -4.52 -12.98
N CYS A 113 13.77 -5.84 -13.14
CA CYS A 113 13.87 -6.54 -14.42
C CYS A 113 13.03 -7.84 -14.41
N GLY A 114 13.02 -8.57 -15.54
CA GLY A 114 12.30 -9.83 -15.69
C GLY A 114 12.69 -10.93 -14.70
N ASP A 115 13.91 -10.88 -14.16
CA ASP A 115 14.44 -11.92 -13.27
C ASP A 115 14.17 -11.67 -11.78
N ASN A 116 13.90 -10.42 -11.39
CA ASN A 116 13.77 -10.03 -9.97
C ASN A 116 12.48 -9.26 -9.64
N TYR A 117 11.57 -9.06 -10.59
CA TYR A 117 10.38 -8.22 -10.36
C TYR A 117 9.55 -8.64 -9.15
N TYR A 118 9.44 -9.95 -8.90
CA TYR A 118 8.65 -10.52 -7.80
C TYR A 118 9.33 -10.33 -6.42
N LYS A 119 10.62 -9.97 -6.41
CA LYS A 119 11.36 -9.58 -5.22
C LYS A 119 11.13 -8.11 -4.85
N VAL A 120 10.94 -7.26 -5.87
CA VAL A 120 10.84 -5.79 -5.73
C VAL A 120 9.38 -5.31 -5.65
N ILE A 121 8.48 -5.90 -6.46
CA ILE A 121 7.06 -5.59 -6.47
C ILE A 121 6.39 -6.48 -5.42
N THR A 122 6.16 -5.91 -4.24
CA THR A 122 5.73 -6.66 -3.06
C THR A 122 4.21 -6.72 -2.86
N ASP A 123 3.43 -6.01 -3.69
CA ASP A 123 1.96 -5.97 -3.66
C ASP A 123 1.32 -6.82 -4.78
N LEU A 124 1.98 -7.91 -5.18
CA LEU A 124 1.40 -8.88 -6.12
C LEU A 124 0.20 -9.61 -5.51
N VAL A 125 0.30 -9.92 -4.22
CA VAL A 125 -0.80 -10.40 -3.36
C VAL A 125 -1.24 -9.26 -2.48
N GLY A 126 -2.50 -8.85 -2.59
CA GLY A 126 -3.12 -7.86 -1.71
C GLY A 126 -4.24 -8.51 -0.88
N ILE A 127 -4.20 -8.30 0.43
CA ILE A 127 -5.30 -8.61 1.34
C ILE A 127 -5.88 -7.30 1.84
N ARG A 128 -7.19 -7.17 1.84
CA ARG A 128 -7.89 -6.04 2.43
C ARG A 128 -8.79 -6.52 3.56
N ILE A 129 -8.51 -6.02 4.76
CA ILE A 129 -9.31 -6.23 5.96
C ILE A 129 -10.10 -4.94 6.22
N LEU A 130 -11.42 -5.08 6.28
CA LEU A 130 -12.32 -4.01 6.65
C LEU A 130 -12.73 -4.16 8.11
N ILE A 131 -12.48 -3.12 8.90
CA ILE A 131 -12.98 -2.96 10.27
C ILE A 131 -14.14 -1.97 10.29
N ARG A 132 -15.00 -2.06 11.30
CA ARG A 132 -16.16 -1.17 11.43
C ARG A 132 -15.76 0.16 12.03
N TYR A 133 -14.99 0.10 13.11
CA TYR A 133 -14.58 1.26 13.90
C TYR A 133 -13.07 1.41 13.87
N PRO A 134 -12.54 2.64 13.90
CA PRO A 134 -11.09 2.87 13.94
C PRO A 134 -10.39 2.07 15.05
N GLN A 135 -10.95 2.05 16.26
CA GLN A 135 -10.43 1.37 17.46
C GLN A 135 -10.03 -0.09 17.22
N GLN A 136 -10.77 -0.80 16.36
CA GLN A 136 -10.55 -2.22 16.08
C GLN A 136 -9.23 -2.52 15.33
N TRP A 137 -8.47 -1.49 14.94
CA TRP A 137 -7.18 -1.69 14.29
C TRP A 137 -6.20 -2.47 15.18
N ARG A 138 -6.26 -2.28 16.52
CA ARG A 138 -5.35 -2.90 17.50
C ARG A 138 -5.45 -4.43 17.49
N MET A 139 -6.68 -4.94 17.46
CA MET A 139 -6.97 -6.37 17.32
C MET A 139 -6.28 -6.99 16.08
N VAL A 140 -6.32 -6.31 14.94
CA VAL A 140 -5.66 -6.78 13.72
C VAL A 140 -4.14 -6.68 13.84
N HIS A 141 -3.64 -5.60 14.44
CA HIS A 141 -2.21 -5.39 14.67
C HIS A 141 -1.59 -6.49 15.53
N GLU A 142 -2.19 -6.77 16.68
CA GLU A 142 -1.74 -7.81 17.61
C GLU A 142 -1.77 -9.20 16.95
N TRP A 143 -2.84 -9.49 16.19
CA TRP A 143 -2.91 -10.72 15.41
C TRP A 143 -1.76 -10.86 14.41
N ILE A 144 -1.39 -9.79 13.70
CA ILE A 144 -0.27 -9.81 12.75
C ILE A 144 1.04 -10.08 13.49
N LEU A 145 1.30 -9.41 14.61
CA LEU A 145 2.54 -9.59 15.37
C LEU A 145 2.69 -11.01 15.94
N ASP A 146 1.58 -11.66 16.29
CA ASP A 146 1.59 -13.03 16.78
C ASP A 146 1.81 -14.07 15.67
N VAL A 147 1.24 -13.82 14.48
CA VAL A 147 1.31 -14.76 13.34
C VAL A 147 2.61 -14.65 12.57
N PHE A 148 3.15 -13.44 12.46
CA PHE A 148 4.32 -13.13 11.66
C PHE A 148 5.45 -12.70 12.57
N ALA A 149 6.58 -13.40 12.52
CA ALA A 149 7.75 -13.02 13.28
C ALA A 149 8.12 -11.55 13.01
N PRO A 150 8.48 -10.76 14.04
CA PRO A 150 8.73 -9.34 13.89
C PRO A 150 9.89 -9.10 12.92
N TRP A 151 9.80 -7.97 12.21
CA TRP A 151 10.84 -7.53 11.30
C TRP A 151 12.17 -7.37 12.05
N LYS A 152 13.27 -7.85 11.46
CA LYS A 152 14.60 -7.82 12.10
C LYS A 152 15.56 -6.81 11.50
N GLN A 153 15.16 -6.10 10.44
CA GLN A 153 16.03 -5.16 9.72
C GLN A 153 15.32 -3.84 9.43
N ASP A 154 16.01 -2.74 9.73
CA ASP A 154 15.62 -1.41 9.28
C ASP A 154 15.80 -1.31 7.78
N CYS A 155 14.66 -1.34 7.06
CA CYS A 155 14.51 -1.27 5.60
C CYS A 155 15.34 -2.33 4.85
N VAL A 156 14.67 -3.27 4.18
CA VAL A 156 15.34 -4.10 3.17
C VAL A 156 15.93 -3.17 2.10
N LYS A 157 17.24 -2.91 2.19
CA LYS A 157 17.96 -2.05 1.25
C LYS A 157 18.25 -2.77 -0.05
N ASP A 158 18.45 -4.09 0.04
CA ASP A 158 18.69 -4.96 -1.09
C ASP A 158 17.62 -6.06 -1.11
N TRP A 159 16.54 -5.82 -1.86
CA TRP A 159 15.43 -6.76 -2.02
C TRP A 159 15.83 -8.05 -2.71
N GLU A 160 16.96 -8.05 -3.42
CA GLU A 160 17.46 -9.23 -4.11
C GLU A 160 18.26 -10.11 -3.16
N ALA A 161 19.19 -9.52 -2.39
CA ALA A 161 19.98 -10.23 -1.39
C ALA A 161 19.16 -10.64 -0.15
N ALA A 162 18.17 -9.84 0.22
CA ALA A 162 17.28 -10.14 1.35
C ALA A 162 16.08 -11.00 0.96
N TYR A 163 15.97 -11.40 -0.31
CA TYR A 163 14.88 -12.27 -0.74
C TYR A 163 14.94 -13.60 0.02
N PRO A 164 13.85 -14.06 0.63
CA PRO A 164 13.91 -15.22 1.51
C PRO A 164 14.31 -16.50 0.77
N GLU A 165 15.08 -17.33 1.46
CA GLU A 165 15.38 -18.68 0.99
C GLU A 165 14.11 -19.55 0.94
N GLU A 166 14.13 -20.57 0.10
CA GLU A 166 13.02 -21.52 0.00
C GLU A 166 12.78 -22.20 1.36
N GLY A 167 11.52 -22.17 1.82
CA GLY A 167 11.14 -22.70 3.14
C GLY A 167 11.31 -21.74 4.32
N ALA A 168 11.63 -20.46 4.07
CA ALA A 168 11.57 -19.43 5.10
C ALA A 168 10.16 -19.37 5.76
N GLY A 169 10.14 -19.25 7.09
CA GLY A 169 8.89 -19.09 7.85
C GLY A 169 8.18 -17.76 7.59
N ASN A 170 7.00 -17.57 8.16
CA ASN A 170 6.20 -16.36 7.98
C ASN A 170 6.75 -15.21 8.83
N PHE A 171 6.97 -14.03 8.23
CA PHE A 171 7.52 -12.87 8.93
C PHE A 171 6.99 -11.55 8.37
N LEU A 172 7.13 -10.48 9.16
CA LEU A 172 6.85 -9.12 8.75
C LEU A 172 8.09 -8.52 8.05
N ALA A 173 7.96 -8.12 6.79
CA ALA A 173 9.09 -7.77 5.93
C ALA A 173 9.56 -6.31 6.09
N GLU A 174 8.66 -5.41 6.47
CA GLU A 174 8.96 -3.99 6.72
C GLU A 174 8.24 -3.52 7.99
N GLN A 175 8.71 -2.41 8.57
CA GLN A 175 7.92 -1.68 9.55
C GLN A 175 6.57 -1.28 8.91
N PRO A 176 5.42 -1.57 9.55
CA PRO A 176 4.12 -1.28 8.95
C PRO A 176 3.92 0.22 8.72
N ARG A 177 3.29 0.59 7.60
CA ARG A 177 3.06 1.99 7.22
C ARG A 177 1.69 2.44 7.69
N LEU A 178 1.64 3.60 8.33
CA LEU A 178 0.41 4.25 8.75
C LEU A 178 0.16 5.45 7.84
N TYR A 179 -0.86 5.36 7.00
CA TYR A 179 -1.33 6.52 6.24
C TYR A 179 -2.42 7.21 7.03
N VAL A 180 -2.24 8.50 7.31
CA VAL A 180 -3.23 9.36 8.00
C VAL A 180 -3.52 10.60 7.17
N ARG A 181 -4.65 11.26 7.43
CA ARG A 181 -4.98 12.52 6.74
C ARG A 181 -4.30 13.70 7.41
N TYR A 182 -4.24 13.66 8.74
CA TYR A 182 -3.72 14.73 9.57
C TYR A 182 -2.77 14.19 10.63
N GLY A 183 -1.71 14.94 10.94
CA GLY A 183 -0.70 14.49 11.90
C GLY A 183 -1.22 14.28 13.32
N ASN A 184 -2.32 14.94 13.70
CA ASN A 184 -2.95 14.75 15.01
C ASN A 184 -3.71 13.41 15.13
N GLU A 185 -3.93 12.68 14.04
CA GLU A 185 -4.56 11.35 14.07
C GLU A 185 -3.57 10.27 14.54
N ILE A 186 -2.25 10.53 14.47
CA ILE A 186 -1.19 9.56 14.78
C ILE A 186 -1.28 9.07 16.24
N SER A 187 -1.70 9.93 17.17
CA SER A 187 -1.79 9.56 18.59
C SER A 187 -2.79 8.45 18.87
N ALA A 188 -3.78 8.24 18.00
CA ALA A 188 -4.76 7.16 18.12
C ALA A 188 -4.16 5.77 17.78
N TYR A 189 -2.92 5.73 17.29
CA TYR A 189 -2.21 4.51 16.89
C TYR A 189 -0.99 4.20 17.77
N LEU A 190 -0.88 4.85 18.94
CA LEU A 190 0.15 4.55 19.91
C LEU A 190 -0.17 3.23 20.63
N VAL A 191 0.87 2.43 20.88
CA VAL A 191 0.84 1.23 21.72
C VAL A 191 1.85 1.45 22.82
N ASP A 192 1.43 1.40 24.09
CA ASP A 192 2.30 1.66 25.25
C ASP A 192 3.10 2.98 25.16
N GLY A 193 2.54 4.00 24.50
CA GLY A 193 3.17 5.30 24.29
C GLY A 193 4.18 5.37 23.14
N GLU A 194 4.42 4.26 22.42
CA GLU A 194 5.29 4.21 21.24
C GLU A 194 4.47 4.07 19.95
N LEU A 195 5.02 4.56 18.83
CA LEU A 195 4.41 4.40 17.52
C LEU A 195 5.08 3.22 16.79
N PRO A 196 4.42 2.05 16.66
CA PRO A 196 5.02 0.90 15.97
C PRO A 196 5.05 1.08 14.43
N PHE A 197 4.44 2.14 13.93
CA PHE A 197 4.24 2.41 12.51
C PHE A 197 5.21 3.47 11.95
N ARG A 198 5.49 3.40 10.65
CA ARG A 198 6.07 4.52 9.89
C ARG A 198 4.94 5.43 9.37
N PRO A 199 4.71 6.62 9.95
CA PRO A 199 3.59 7.47 9.56
C PRO A 199 3.87 8.20 8.24
N THR A 200 2.84 8.33 7.42
CA THR A 200 2.83 9.12 6.19
C THR A 200 1.57 9.97 6.16
N ILE A 201 1.71 11.28 5.99
CA ILE A 201 0.56 12.14 5.70
C ILE A 201 0.15 11.89 4.24
N SER A 202 -1.05 11.37 4.07
CA SER A 202 -1.59 11.06 2.75
C SER A 202 -1.96 12.32 1.97
N LYS A 203 -1.88 12.21 0.64
CA LYS A 203 -2.55 13.14 -0.27
C LYS A 203 -4.01 12.71 -0.40
N GLU A 204 -4.91 13.66 -0.62
CA GLU A 204 -6.30 13.41 -1.05
C GLU A 204 -7.22 12.71 -0.05
N GLY A 205 -6.84 12.63 1.23
CA GLY A 205 -7.70 12.10 2.27
C GLY A 205 -7.73 10.57 2.29
N TYR A 206 -6.56 9.94 2.32
CA TYR A 206 -6.40 8.48 2.38
C TYR A 206 -5.95 8.01 3.78
N CYS A 207 -6.58 6.98 4.33
CA CYS A 207 -6.19 6.42 5.64
C CYS A 207 -6.23 4.91 5.55
N SER A 208 -5.12 4.28 5.92
CA SER A 208 -4.95 2.84 5.87
C SER A 208 -3.70 2.44 6.64
N LEU A 209 -3.76 1.29 7.31
CA LEU A 209 -2.58 0.61 7.84
C LEU A 209 -2.12 -0.44 6.85
N HIS A 210 -0.85 -0.41 6.47
CA HIS A 210 -0.25 -1.34 5.51
C HIS A 210 0.81 -2.18 6.19
N TYR A 211 0.65 -3.49 6.09
CA TYR A 211 1.61 -4.47 6.58
C TYR A 211 2.15 -5.23 5.39
N LEU A 212 3.47 -5.29 5.26
CA LEU A 212 4.10 -6.15 4.27
C LEU A 212 4.58 -7.43 4.95
N VAL A 213 4.02 -8.56 4.55
CA VAL A 213 4.36 -9.87 5.12
C VAL A 213 4.95 -10.78 4.06
N TRP A 214 5.82 -11.69 4.50
CA TRP A 214 6.18 -12.89 3.76
C TRP A 214 5.31 -14.04 4.26
N TYR A 215 4.59 -14.67 3.34
CA TYR A 215 3.69 -15.78 3.64
C TYR A 215 3.76 -16.82 2.53
N GLU A 216 4.05 -18.07 2.88
CA GLU A 216 4.03 -19.22 1.96
C GLU A 216 4.74 -18.95 0.61
N GLY A 217 5.93 -18.35 0.66
CA GLY A 217 6.78 -18.14 -0.51
C GLY A 217 6.54 -16.86 -1.30
N HIS A 218 5.61 -16.00 -0.87
CA HIS A 218 5.32 -14.74 -1.57
C HIS A 218 5.21 -13.57 -0.59
N TYR A 219 5.56 -12.38 -1.08
CA TYR A 219 5.19 -11.13 -0.43
C TYR A 219 3.70 -10.86 -0.60
N ALA A 220 3.06 -10.45 0.50
CA ALA A 220 1.67 -10.02 0.53
C ALA A 220 1.52 -8.70 1.30
N GLU A 221 0.79 -7.76 0.73
CA GLU A 221 0.42 -6.51 1.38
C GLU A 221 -0.95 -6.67 2.04
N ILE A 222 -1.02 -6.56 3.37
CA ILE A 222 -2.27 -6.53 4.12
C ILE A 222 -2.62 -5.06 4.41
N GLN A 223 -3.78 -4.63 3.91
CA GLN A 223 -4.34 -3.29 4.12
C GLN A 223 -5.49 -3.38 5.11
N VAL A 224 -5.41 -2.65 6.22
CA VAL A 224 -6.53 -2.48 7.17
C VAL A 224 -7.16 -1.12 6.95
N ARG A 225 -8.48 -1.10 6.79
CA ARG A 225 -9.26 0.12 6.55
C ARG A 225 -10.60 0.07 7.28
N THR A 226 -11.12 1.23 7.63
CA THR A 226 -12.52 1.31 8.06
C THR A 226 -13.47 1.18 6.87
N ILE A 227 -14.73 0.81 7.12
CA ILE A 227 -15.78 0.84 6.09
C ILE A 227 -15.94 2.24 5.44
N PHE A 228 -15.65 3.31 6.18
CA PHE A 228 -15.76 4.69 5.69
C PHE A 228 -14.60 5.05 4.75
N ASP A 229 -13.37 4.67 5.12
CA ASP A 229 -12.20 4.84 4.25
C ASP A 229 -12.33 4.03 2.97
N GLU A 230 -12.87 2.81 3.07
CA GLU A 230 -13.12 1.97 1.90
C GLU A 230 -14.22 2.53 1.00
N ALA A 231 -15.30 3.06 1.57
CA ALA A 231 -16.39 3.66 0.80
C ALA A 231 -15.89 4.82 -0.08
N TRP A 232 -15.04 5.70 0.47
CA TRP A 232 -14.40 6.74 -0.33
C TRP A 232 -13.38 6.15 -1.31
N GLY A 233 -12.50 5.25 -0.85
CA GLY A 233 -11.42 4.68 -1.65
C GLY A 233 -11.91 3.96 -2.91
N GLU A 234 -12.96 3.13 -2.80
CA GLU A 234 -13.54 2.40 -3.93
C GLU A 234 -14.27 3.34 -4.91
N CYS A 235 -15.06 4.30 -4.40
CA CYS A 235 -15.73 5.29 -5.24
C CYS A 235 -14.73 6.12 -6.04
N THR A 236 -13.68 6.62 -5.37
CA THR A 236 -12.64 7.42 -6.01
C THR A 236 -11.86 6.59 -7.01
N HIS A 237 -11.49 5.35 -6.68
CA HIS A 237 -10.77 4.50 -7.60
C HIS A 237 -11.58 4.15 -8.86
N ASP A 238 -12.87 3.83 -8.72
CA ASP A 238 -13.72 3.55 -9.89
C ASP A 238 -14.00 4.83 -10.70
N LEU A 239 -14.47 5.89 -10.05
CA LEU A 239 -14.99 7.07 -10.73
C LEU A 239 -13.92 8.07 -11.17
N VAL A 240 -12.80 8.17 -10.43
CA VAL A 240 -11.73 9.15 -10.68
C VAL A 240 -10.51 8.51 -11.36
N TYR A 241 -10.14 7.27 -11.03
CA TYR A 241 -8.95 6.66 -11.62
C TYR A 241 -9.23 5.69 -12.77
N ASN A 242 -10.27 4.85 -12.70
CA ASN A 242 -10.53 3.82 -13.73
C ASN A 242 -11.36 4.31 -14.93
N ARG A 243 -12.33 5.22 -14.72
CA ARG A 243 -13.33 5.57 -15.75
C ARG A 243 -12.94 6.74 -16.66
N HIS A 244 -11.72 7.27 -16.57
CA HIS A 244 -11.34 8.48 -17.30
C HIS A 244 -10.73 8.20 -18.67
N ARG A 245 -11.58 7.75 -19.60
CA ARG A 245 -11.39 8.10 -21.01
C ARG A 245 -11.91 9.53 -21.22
N ASN A 246 -11.03 10.53 -21.27
CA ASN A 246 -11.33 11.85 -21.87
C ASN A 246 -12.64 12.54 -21.41
N SER A 247 -12.99 12.47 -20.12
CA SER A 247 -14.15 13.22 -19.63
C SER A 247 -13.74 14.65 -19.27
N GLY A 248 -14.35 15.65 -19.90
CA GLY A 248 -14.18 17.07 -19.57
C GLY A 248 -14.52 17.47 -18.12
N ASN A 249 -14.92 16.50 -17.29
CA ASN A 249 -15.35 16.65 -15.90
C ASN A 249 -14.31 16.14 -14.87
N ARG A 250 -13.06 15.90 -15.27
CA ARG A 250 -12.03 15.32 -14.39
C ARG A 250 -11.82 16.16 -13.14
N GLN A 251 -11.67 17.47 -13.30
CA GLN A 251 -11.44 18.40 -12.19
C GLN A 251 -12.63 18.41 -11.22
N GLU A 252 -13.86 18.32 -11.74
CA GLU A 252 -15.07 18.23 -10.94
C GLU A 252 -15.12 16.93 -10.14
N LEU A 253 -14.73 15.80 -10.73
CA LEU A 253 -14.70 14.50 -10.06
C LEU A 253 -13.60 14.42 -8.99
N GLU A 254 -12.42 15.00 -9.24
CA GLU A 254 -11.37 15.16 -8.23
C GLU A 254 -11.87 16.02 -7.05
N ARG A 255 -12.55 17.15 -7.31
CA ARG A 255 -13.16 17.97 -6.26
C ARG A 255 -14.25 17.24 -5.49
N LEU A 256 -15.12 16.49 -6.17
CA LEU A 256 -16.17 15.69 -5.53
C LEU A 256 -15.59 14.57 -4.68
N SER A 257 -14.48 13.95 -5.12
CA SER A 257 -13.75 12.97 -4.32
C SER A 257 -13.23 13.57 -3.02
N VAL A 258 -12.65 14.78 -3.05
CA VAL A 258 -12.22 15.49 -1.83
C VAL A 258 -13.40 15.77 -0.90
N CYS A 259 -14.55 16.20 -1.44
CA CYS A 259 -15.77 16.37 -0.64
C CYS A 259 -16.24 15.06 -0.02
N LEU A 260 -16.25 13.96 -0.79
CA LEU A 260 -16.64 12.64 -0.31
C LEU A 260 -15.68 12.13 0.78
N ALA A 261 -14.38 12.40 0.67
CA ALA A 261 -13.38 12.07 1.69
C ALA A 261 -13.73 12.76 3.03
N ALA A 262 -14.09 14.05 2.99
CA ALA A 262 -14.47 14.80 4.18
C ALA A 262 -15.76 14.27 4.84
N GLN A 263 -16.76 13.88 4.04
CA GLN A 263 -18.02 13.33 4.55
C GLN A 263 -17.84 11.95 5.17
N THR A 264 -17.11 11.06 4.50
CA THR A 264 -16.81 9.72 5.02
C THR A 264 -15.97 9.78 6.28
N GLN A 265 -15.01 10.71 6.36
CA GLN A 265 -14.26 10.97 7.58
C GLN A 265 -15.16 11.44 8.74
N SER A 266 -16.04 12.41 8.46
CA SER A 266 -16.97 12.91 9.48
C SER A 266 -17.89 11.80 10.01
N ALA A 267 -18.35 10.91 9.13
CA ALA A 267 -19.12 9.74 9.50
C ALA A 267 -18.30 8.75 10.35
N GLY A 268 -17.03 8.52 10.01
CA GLY A 268 -16.10 7.71 10.80
C GLY A 268 -15.84 8.27 12.19
N MET A 269 -15.69 9.60 12.32
CA MET A 269 -15.54 10.27 13.63
C MET A 269 -16.79 10.13 14.49
N LEU A 270 -17.99 10.29 13.91
CA LEU A 270 -19.24 10.06 14.62
C LEU A 270 -19.37 8.61 15.09
N ALA A 271 -19.01 7.65 14.24
CA ALA A 271 -18.99 6.23 14.59
C ALA A 271 -18.00 5.94 15.73
N SER A 272 -16.83 6.57 15.72
CA SER A 272 -15.84 6.50 16.81
C SER A 272 -16.41 7.03 18.13
N LEU A 273 -17.05 8.20 18.12
CA LEU A 273 -17.68 8.76 19.33
C LEU A 273 -18.81 7.87 19.85
N MET A 274 -19.63 7.32 18.96
CA MET A 274 -20.67 6.36 19.32
C MET A 274 -20.08 5.10 19.95
N TYR A 275 -18.97 4.60 19.39
CA TYR A 275 -18.25 3.45 19.93
C TYR A 275 -17.75 3.74 21.35
N ASP A 276 -17.04 4.85 21.56
CA ASP A 276 -16.50 5.23 22.87
C ASP A 276 -17.60 5.39 23.94
N MET A 277 -18.78 5.86 23.54
CA MET A 277 -19.95 5.97 24.43
C MET A 277 -20.58 4.61 24.75
N ALA A 278 -20.60 3.69 23.78
CA ALA A 278 -21.17 2.35 23.94
C ALA A 278 -20.25 1.40 24.71
N PHE A 279 -18.94 1.58 24.59
CA PHE A 279 -17.89 0.76 25.19
C PHE A 279 -16.95 1.60 26.07
N PRO A 280 -17.45 2.18 27.18
CA PRO A 280 -16.65 3.05 28.03
C PRO A 280 -15.54 2.24 28.72
N GLY A 281 -14.29 2.46 28.29
CA GLY A 281 -13.09 1.94 28.97
C GLY A 281 -12.40 0.74 28.33
N GLU A 282 -12.84 0.26 27.16
CA GLU A 282 -12.15 -0.86 26.48
C GLU A 282 -10.82 -0.46 25.80
N ASP A 283 -10.53 0.83 25.62
CA ASP A 283 -9.28 1.31 24.97
C ASP A 283 -8.54 2.43 25.71
N ARG A 284 -8.85 2.68 26.99
CA ARG A 284 -8.10 3.69 27.79
C ARG A 284 -6.91 3.07 28.50
N GLU A 285 -5.83 2.80 27.76
CA GLU A 285 -4.52 3.08 28.35
C GLU A 285 -4.42 4.61 28.41
N GLU A 286 -4.69 5.18 29.59
CA GLU A 286 -4.38 6.59 29.82
C GLU A 286 -2.89 6.79 29.50
N PRO A 287 -2.53 7.69 28.56
CA PRO A 287 -1.13 8.04 28.42
C PRO A 287 -0.69 8.57 29.77
N ALA A 288 0.35 7.96 30.34
CA ALA A 288 0.91 8.36 31.61
C ALA A 288 1.02 9.89 31.62
N ALA A 289 0.32 10.51 32.57
CA ALA A 289 0.32 11.94 32.76
C ALA A 289 1.69 12.37 33.29
N ASP A 290 2.70 12.36 32.43
CA ASP A 290 4.01 12.94 32.69
C ASP A 290 4.44 13.79 31.50
N GLY A 291 4.27 15.09 31.71
CA GLY A 291 5.25 16.14 31.39
C GLY A 291 5.91 16.15 30.01
N TYR A 292 5.56 17.18 29.24
CA TYR A 292 6.45 17.83 28.26
C TYR A 292 6.86 17.03 27.01
N LEU A 293 6.03 17.13 25.96
CA LEU A 293 6.53 17.26 24.58
C LEU A 293 6.02 18.55 23.93
N ALA A 294 6.07 19.65 24.68
CA ALA A 294 6.24 20.97 24.08
C ALA A 294 7.72 21.12 23.71
N GLY A 295 8.06 20.91 22.44
CA GLY A 295 9.36 21.32 21.90
C GLY A 295 10.19 20.26 21.18
N ARG A 296 9.64 19.59 20.17
CA ARG A 296 10.43 19.18 19.00
C ARG A 296 9.63 19.43 17.73
N ILE A 297 9.64 20.70 17.31
CA ILE A 297 9.32 21.06 15.93
C ILE A 297 10.34 20.33 15.06
N PHE A 298 9.90 19.30 14.35
CA PHE A 298 10.62 18.77 13.19
C PHE A 298 10.80 19.95 12.22
N LYS A 299 12.01 20.51 12.16
CA LYS A 299 12.40 21.39 11.05
C LYS A 299 12.53 20.50 9.82
N GLY A 300 11.49 20.47 8.99
CA GLY A 300 11.62 20.00 7.62
C GLY A 300 12.64 20.85 6.85
N PRO A 301 13.20 20.34 5.75
CA PRO A 301 14.11 21.12 4.92
C PRO A 301 13.41 22.41 4.46
N ALA A 302 14.08 23.53 4.68
CA ALA A 302 13.59 24.84 4.32
C ALA A 302 13.38 24.93 2.80
N LEU A 303 12.13 25.15 2.38
CA LEU A 303 11.84 25.70 1.06
C LEU A 303 12.43 27.12 1.06
N GLN A 304 13.53 27.30 0.34
CA GLN A 304 14.00 28.62 -0.04
C GLN A 304 13.05 29.11 -1.13
N ASP A 305 12.08 29.92 -0.72
CA ASP A 305 11.42 30.89 -1.59
C ASP A 305 12.47 31.90 -2.06
N GLU A 306 12.96 31.75 -3.29
CA GLU A 306 13.52 32.88 -4.02
C GLU A 306 12.36 33.62 -4.70
N GLU A 307 11.86 34.65 -4.02
CA GLU A 307 11.27 35.80 -4.69
C GLU A 307 12.27 36.36 -5.71
N ARG A 308 11.84 36.59 -6.96
CA ARG A 308 11.85 37.93 -7.59
C ARG A 308 11.45 37.87 -9.07
N ARG A 309 10.48 38.75 -9.37
CA ARG A 309 10.37 39.60 -10.58
C ARG A 309 10.30 38.95 -11.95
#